data_AF-A0A7X5C1W6-F1
#
_entry.id   AF-A0A7X5C1W6-F1
#
_cell.length_a   1.000
_cell.length_b   1.000
_cell.length_c   1.000
_cell.angle_alpha   90.00
_cell.angle_beta   90.00
_cell.angle_gamma   90.00
#
_symmetry.space_group_name_H-M   'P 1'
#
loop_
_entity.id
_entity.type
_entity.pdbx_description
1 polymer ?
#
loop_
_entity_poly.entity_id
_entity_poly.type
_entity_poly.pdbx_seq_one_letter_code
_entity_poly.pdbx_strand_id
1 'polypeptide(L)'
;MSTYKCIVWGTGYDYEMHYNALKYQEILGNIVIEGITSNQPIYEKLDGHRFISKSELENIQFDLLIVASLGKFSEIMHEAMLCGVEARKIVNIKIFALPELQLDKYLTLRNSNLTIFSNNCWGGLTYSRLGMEFLSPFINMYESVPDYLRFLRNSKHYLNIEPTLERYVYDSVLKREYPVARIDDVELHFNHYFSFDEAINKWNSRVSKVNWNNLFVMMYTEDYEEASQFIDLPYASKVCFVPFETSEPSLLSISYSRIDEMSKVPFWAIVNGLAQGAYKYYNALDLLQGNLNHERIELRY
;
A
#
# COMPACT_ATOMS: atom_id res chain seq x y z
N MET A 1 2.12 15.08 -21.06
CA MET A 1 2.77 14.35 -19.96
C MET A 1 3.70 15.32 -19.28
N SER A 2 3.66 15.37 -17.95
CA SER A 2 4.55 16.23 -17.17
C SER A 2 5.89 15.52 -17.02
N THR A 3 6.99 16.20 -17.34
CA THR A 3 8.34 15.70 -17.07
C THR A 3 8.76 16.17 -15.69
N TYR A 4 9.07 15.24 -14.79
CA TYR A 4 9.48 15.55 -13.42
C TYR A 4 11.00 15.72 -13.33
N LYS A 5 11.44 16.84 -12.76
CA LYS A 5 12.85 17.03 -12.39
C LYS A 5 13.13 16.29 -11.10
N CYS A 6 14.09 15.38 -11.14
CA CYS A 6 14.37 14.45 -10.07
C CYS A 6 15.80 14.63 -9.55
N ILE A 7 15.94 14.50 -8.24
CA ILE A 7 17.23 14.23 -7.61
C ILE A 7 17.20 12.78 -7.12
N VAL A 8 18.29 12.04 -7.34
CA VAL A 8 18.45 10.69 -6.77
C VAL A 8 19.36 10.75 -5.56
N TRP A 9 18.88 10.27 -4.42
CA TRP A 9 19.66 10.15 -3.19
C TRP A 9 20.01 8.70 -2.91
N GLY A 10 21.24 8.33 -3.19
CA GLY A 10 21.80 6.98 -3.01
C GLY A 10 22.52 6.49 -4.26
N THR A 11 23.71 5.94 -4.06
CA THR A 11 24.60 5.41 -5.14
C THR A 11 25.02 3.97 -4.84
N GLY A 12 24.22 3.25 -4.05
CA GLY A 12 24.53 1.89 -3.58
C GLY A 12 23.83 0.81 -4.40
N TYR A 13 23.76 -0.40 -3.84
CA TYR A 13 23.14 -1.57 -4.51
C TYR A 13 21.70 -1.33 -4.97
N ASP A 14 20.87 -0.65 -4.17
CA ASP A 14 19.49 -0.35 -4.56
C ASP A 14 19.40 0.61 -5.77
N TYR A 15 20.37 1.51 -5.94
CA TYR A 15 20.47 2.34 -7.14
C TYR A 15 20.76 1.47 -8.37
N GLU A 16 21.80 0.61 -8.30
CA GLU A 16 22.19 -0.29 -9.38
C GLU A 16 21.04 -1.21 -9.83
N MET A 17 20.33 -1.80 -8.86
CA MET A 17 19.21 -2.70 -9.14
C MET A 17 18.03 -2.02 -9.85
N HIS A 18 17.89 -0.69 -9.70
CA HIS A 18 16.80 0.08 -10.29
C HIS A 18 17.27 1.01 -11.42
N TYR A 19 18.57 1.02 -11.75
CA TYR A 19 19.14 1.91 -12.76
C TYR A 19 18.39 1.84 -14.09
N ASN A 20 18.13 0.63 -14.58
CA ASN A 20 17.40 0.43 -15.84
C ASN A 20 15.95 0.96 -15.77
N ALA A 21 15.30 0.88 -14.61
CA ALA A 21 13.94 1.39 -14.44
C ALA A 21 13.92 2.93 -14.45
N LEU A 22 14.90 3.57 -13.81
CA LEU A 22 15.09 5.03 -13.90
C LEU A 22 15.40 5.46 -15.33
N LYS A 23 16.34 4.78 -16.00
CA LYS A 23 16.72 5.06 -17.38
C LYS A 23 15.54 4.92 -18.33
N TYR A 24 14.71 3.89 -18.14
CA TYR A 24 13.48 3.72 -18.91
C TYR A 24 12.52 4.91 -18.75
N GLN A 25 12.32 5.41 -17.54
CA GLN A 25 11.48 6.61 -17.32
C GLN A 25 12.08 7.88 -17.93
N GLU A 26 13.41 8.04 -17.94
CA GLU A 26 14.06 9.13 -18.66
C GLU A 26 13.84 9.04 -20.18
N ILE A 27 13.97 7.85 -20.77
CA ILE A 27 13.75 7.61 -22.20
C ILE A 27 12.30 7.92 -22.59
N LEU A 28 11.34 7.57 -21.73
CA LEU A 28 9.93 7.93 -21.92
C LEU A 28 9.65 9.44 -21.74
N GLY A 29 10.62 10.23 -21.26
CA GLY A 29 10.44 11.65 -20.96
C GLY A 29 9.61 11.93 -19.70
N ASN A 30 9.37 10.92 -18.87
CA ASN A 30 8.59 11.07 -17.63
C ASN A 30 9.42 11.73 -16.53
N ILE A 31 10.73 11.51 -16.49
CA ILE A 31 11.64 12.13 -15.54
C ILE A 31 12.88 12.68 -16.23
N VAL A 32 13.54 13.63 -15.57
CA VAL A 32 14.91 14.08 -15.88
C VAL A 32 15.69 14.08 -14.57
N ILE A 33 16.82 13.36 -14.51
CA ILE A 33 17.68 13.37 -13.32
C ILE A 33 18.63 14.58 -13.39
N GLU A 34 18.35 15.59 -12.57
CA GLU A 34 19.13 16.85 -12.49
C GLU A 34 20.41 16.67 -11.66
N GLY A 35 20.43 15.67 -10.77
CA GLY A 35 21.60 15.38 -9.96
C GLY A 35 21.47 14.12 -9.12
N ILE A 36 22.61 13.62 -8.68
CA ILE A 36 22.73 12.47 -7.80
C ILE A 36 23.48 12.89 -6.54
N THR A 37 23.04 12.45 -5.37
CA THR A 37 23.72 12.70 -4.10
C THR A 37 23.83 11.43 -3.27
N SER A 38 24.85 11.35 -2.42
CA SER A 38 25.00 10.28 -1.43
C SER A 38 25.97 10.69 -0.33
N ASN A 39 26.20 9.78 0.63
CA ASN A 39 27.25 9.93 1.64
C ASN A 39 28.67 9.71 1.11
N GLN A 40 28.82 9.38 -0.17
CA GLN A 40 30.10 9.08 -0.81
C GLN A 40 30.36 10.10 -1.91
N PRO A 41 30.88 11.30 -1.58
CA PRO A 41 31.17 12.35 -2.55
C PRO A 41 32.47 12.05 -3.32
N ILE A 42 32.55 10.88 -3.93
CA ILE A 42 33.72 10.39 -4.68
C ILE A 42 33.58 10.58 -6.19
N TYR A 43 32.41 11.03 -6.64
CA TYR A 43 32.10 11.22 -8.06
C TYR A 43 31.95 12.71 -8.37
N GLU A 44 32.41 13.13 -9.54
CA GLU A 44 31.95 14.39 -10.16
C GLU A 44 30.65 14.18 -10.94
N LYS A 45 30.55 13.03 -11.59
CA LYS A 45 29.36 12.54 -12.30
C LYS A 45 29.18 11.04 -12.08
N LEU A 46 27.93 10.60 -12.06
CA LEU A 46 27.55 9.18 -12.07
C LEU A 46 26.49 8.99 -13.15
N ASP A 47 26.71 8.04 -14.06
CA ASP A 47 25.84 7.73 -15.21
C ASP A 47 25.45 8.94 -16.09
N GLY A 48 26.36 9.93 -16.15
CA GLY A 48 26.16 11.16 -16.90
C GLY A 48 25.51 12.31 -16.10
N HIS A 49 24.97 12.03 -14.91
CA HIS A 49 24.37 13.03 -14.03
C HIS A 49 25.40 13.62 -13.08
N ARG A 50 25.28 14.92 -12.79
CA ARG A 50 26.18 15.61 -11.86
C ARG A 50 26.00 15.06 -10.44
N PHE A 51 27.10 14.79 -9.75
CA PHE A 51 27.06 14.56 -8.32
C PHE A 51 26.92 15.91 -7.60
N ILE A 52 25.91 16.03 -6.74
CA ILE A 52 25.63 17.23 -5.96
C ILE A 52 25.81 16.94 -4.47
N SER A 53 26.32 17.93 -3.74
CA SER A 53 26.36 17.90 -2.29
C SER A 53 24.96 18.03 -1.70
N LYS A 54 24.74 17.44 -0.51
CA LYS A 54 23.44 17.54 0.16
C LYS A 54 23.03 18.98 0.49
N SER A 55 24.00 19.84 0.77
CA SER A 55 23.78 21.28 0.99
C SER A 55 23.26 22.02 -0.23
N GLU A 56 23.45 21.48 -1.44
CA GLU A 56 22.89 22.08 -2.66
C GLU A 56 21.40 21.80 -2.82
N LEU A 57 20.83 20.82 -2.10
CA LEU A 57 19.41 20.45 -2.23
C LEU A 57 18.44 21.60 -1.96
N GLU A 58 18.76 22.47 -1.01
CA GLU A 58 17.96 23.67 -0.69
C GLU A 58 17.91 24.68 -1.84
N ASN A 59 18.93 24.67 -2.71
CA ASN A 59 19.11 25.67 -3.76
C ASN A 59 18.74 25.14 -5.16
N ILE A 60 18.40 23.87 -5.28
CA ILE A 60 18.01 23.24 -6.55
C ILE A 60 16.49 23.10 -6.60
N GLN A 61 15.88 23.60 -7.67
CA GLN A 61 14.47 23.36 -7.91
C GLN A 61 14.28 21.98 -8.55
N PHE A 62 13.56 21.11 -7.84
CA PHE A 62 13.16 19.80 -8.31
C PHE A 62 11.75 19.43 -7.83
N ASP A 63 11.14 18.48 -8.54
CA ASP A 63 9.80 17.99 -8.29
C ASP A 63 9.82 16.77 -7.36
N LEU A 64 10.77 15.86 -7.55
CA LEU A 64 10.89 14.61 -6.79
C LEU A 64 12.30 14.38 -6.25
N LEU A 65 12.39 13.89 -5.01
CA LEU A 65 13.59 13.28 -4.44
C LEU A 65 13.39 11.76 -4.41
N ILE A 66 14.14 11.04 -5.22
CA ILE A 66 14.10 9.58 -5.32
C ILE A 66 15.14 9.00 -4.36
N VAL A 67 14.70 8.39 -3.28
CA VAL A 67 15.58 7.72 -2.33
C VAL A 67 15.93 6.33 -2.84
N ALA A 68 17.18 6.18 -3.26
CA ALA A 68 17.77 4.94 -3.79
C ALA A 68 18.44 4.11 -2.68
N SER A 69 17.74 3.95 -1.56
CA SER A 69 18.12 3.03 -0.49
C SER A 69 16.87 2.54 0.24
N LEU A 70 16.55 1.26 0.08
CA LEU A 70 15.33 0.67 0.63
C LEU A 70 15.42 0.53 2.14
N GLY A 71 16.54 -0.02 2.64
CA GLY A 71 16.75 -0.26 4.07
C GLY A 71 16.92 1.01 4.90
N LYS A 72 17.31 2.12 4.28
CA LYS A 72 17.53 3.41 4.96
C LYS A 72 16.55 4.49 4.52
N PHE A 73 15.42 4.10 3.92
CA PHE A 73 14.45 5.05 3.38
C PHE A 73 14.00 6.07 4.43
N SER A 74 13.61 5.61 5.63
CA SER A 74 13.13 6.48 6.70
C SER A 74 14.21 7.45 7.21
N GLU A 75 15.46 6.98 7.32
CA GLU A 75 16.60 7.80 7.75
C GLU A 75 16.89 8.92 6.73
N ILE A 76 16.96 8.55 5.44
CA ILE A 76 17.23 9.51 4.36
C ILE A 76 16.05 10.47 4.18
N MET A 77 14.80 10.00 4.30
CA MET A 77 13.62 10.85 4.25
C MET A 77 13.67 11.90 5.37
N HIS A 78 14.01 11.49 6.60
CA HIS A 78 14.16 12.42 7.71
C HIS A 78 15.29 13.43 7.46
N GLU A 79 16.45 12.98 6.98
CA GLU A 79 17.58 13.85 6.64
C GLU A 79 17.21 14.86 5.54
N ALA A 80 16.54 14.42 4.48
CA ALA A 80 16.07 15.29 3.41
C ALA A 80 15.06 16.34 3.91
N MET A 81 14.17 15.97 4.83
CA MET A 81 13.24 16.92 5.45
C MET A 81 13.95 17.98 6.29
N LEU A 82 15.06 17.62 6.97
CA LEU A 82 15.91 18.59 7.68
C LEU A 82 16.60 19.56 6.72
N CYS A 83 16.89 19.12 5.49
CA CYS A 83 17.35 19.96 4.38
C CYS A 83 16.22 20.70 3.64
N GLY A 84 15.03 20.82 4.24
CA GLY A 84 13.91 21.58 3.67
C GLY A 84 13.12 20.87 2.56
N VAL A 85 13.38 19.60 2.27
CA VAL A 85 12.61 18.85 1.26
C VAL A 85 11.25 18.43 1.82
N GLU A 86 10.18 18.87 1.17
CA GLU A 86 8.82 18.48 1.56
C GLU A 86 8.62 16.96 1.45
N ALA A 87 8.07 16.32 2.49
CA ALA A 87 7.85 14.86 2.53
C ALA A 87 7.05 14.31 1.32
N ARG A 88 6.13 15.11 0.77
CA ARG A 88 5.36 14.74 -0.42
C ARG A 88 6.21 14.60 -1.69
N LYS A 89 7.39 15.22 -1.77
CA LYS A 89 8.33 15.09 -2.90
C LYS A 89 9.21 13.85 -2.80
N ILE A 90 9.31 13.24 -1.61
CA ILE A 90 10.24 12.14 -1.34
C ILE A 90 9.58 10.81 -1.68
N VAL A 91 10.13 10.11 -2.67
CA VAL A 91 9.63 8.80 -3.12
C VAL A 91 10.69 7.73 -2.97
N ASN A 92 10.26 6.49 -2.71
CA ASN A 92 11.14 5.35 -2.64
C ASN A 92 11.43 4.81 -4.05
N ILE A 93 12.71 4.53 -4.39
CA ILE A 93 13.09 4.05 -5.71
C ILE A 93 12.34 2.79 -6.17
N LYS A 94 11.86 1.96 -5.23
CA LYS A 94 11.13 0.72 -5.54
C LYS A 94 9.89 0.93 -6.41
N ILE A 95 9.28 2.12 -6.35
CA ILE A 95 8.07 2.42 -7.12
C ILE A 95 8.34 2.38 -8.63
N PHE A 96 9.59 2.66 -9.04
CA PHE A 96 10.02 2.58 -10.43
C PHE A 96 10.06 1.15 -10.96
N ALA A 97 10.10 0.14 -10.08
CA ALA A 97 9.97 -1.27 -10.45
C ALA A 97 8.50 -1.75 -10.53
N LEU A 98 7.52 -0.87 -10.29
CA LEU A 98 6.11 -1.23 -10.48
C LEU A 98 5.84 -1.47 -11.97
N PRO A 99 5.15 -2.56 -12.31
CA PRO A 99 4.81 -2.85 -13.71
C PRO A 99 3.86 -1.77 -14.25
N GLU A 100 4.11 -1.32 -15.48
CA GLU A 100 3.32 -0.30 -16.17
C GLU A 100 3.14 0.99 -15.35
N LEU A 101 4.19 1.40 -14.61
CA LEU A 101 4.15 2.62 -13.83
C LEU A 101 3.79 3.83 -14.70
N GLN A 102 2.63 4.42 -14.41
CA GLN A 102 2.24 5.74 -14.86
C GLN A 102 2.50 6.73 -13.71
N LEU A 103 3.61 7.47 -13.79
CA LEU A 103 4.10 8.27 -12.66
C LEU A 103 3.09 9.34 -12.20
N ASP A 104 2.39 10.00 -13.13
CA ASP A 104 1.32 10.97 -12.83
C ASP A 104 0.19 10.35 -12.00
N LYS A 105 -0.29 9.15 -12.40
CA LYS A 105 -1.33 8.41 -11.67
C LYS A 105 -0.85 8.04 -10.27
N TYR A 106 0.39 7.53 -10.16
CA TYR A 106 0.99 7.16 -8.89
C TYR A 106 1.07 8.34 -7.93
N LEU A 107 1.61 9.48 -8.37
CA LEU A 107 1.77 10.67 -7.53
C LEU A 107 0.43 11.26 -7.13
N THR A 108 -0.55 11.27 -8.04
CA THR A 108 -1.93 11.70 -7.74
C THR A 108 -2.53 10.83 -6.64
N LEU A 109 -2.44 9.50 -6.76
CA LEU A 109 -2.95 8.57 -5.77
C LEU A 109 -2.24 8.72 -4.43
N ARG A 110 -0.90 8.77 -4.43
CA ARG A 110 -0.10 8.93 -3.20
C ARG A 110 -0.46 10.22 -2.47
N ASN A 111 -0.61 11.32 -3.19
CA ASN A 111 -0.89 12.64 -2.60
C ASN A 111 -2.38 12.86 -2.27
N SER A 112 -3.25 11.93 -2.67
CA SER A 112 -4.67 11.96 -2.32
C SER A 112 -4.96 11.60 -0.85
N ASN A 113 -3.94 11.16 -0.09
CA ASN A 113 -4.07 10.68 1.28
C ASN A 113 -5.16 9.61 1.41
N LEU A 114 -5.13 8.61 0.53
CA LEU A 114 -6.11 7.52 0.50
C LEU A 114 -6.07 6.72 1.80
N THR A 115 -7.22 6.53 2.44
CA THR A 115 -7.41 5.58 3.54
C THR A 115 -8.02 4.28 3.01
N ILE A 116 -7.34 3.15 3.25
CA ILE A 116 -7.81 1.82 2.84
C ILE A 116 -8.35 1.08 4.06
N PHE A 117 -9.66 0.83 4.13
CA PHE A 117 -10.22 -0.15 5.07
C PHE A 117 -10.19 -1.53 4.42
N SER A 118 -9.69 -2.53 5.14
CA SER A 118 -9.59 -3.91 4.67
C SER A 118 -9.78 -4.88 5.83
N ASN A 119 -10.53 -5.97 5.62
CA ASN A 119 -10.72 -6.99 6.65
C ASN A 119 -9.52 -7.95 6.80
N ASN A 120 -8.41 -7.71 6.10
CA ASN A 120 -7.16 -8.45 6.29
C ASN A 120 -5.92 -7.61 5.93
N CYS A 121 -4.76 -8.28 5.86
CA CYS A 121 -3.48 -7.64 5.58
C CYS A 121 -3.35 -7.00 4.19
N TRP A 122 -4.30 -7.19 3.26
CA TRP A 122 -4.24 -6.65 1.91
C TRP A 122 -4.02 -5.14 1.87
N GLY A 123 -4.69 -4.38 2.75
CA GLY A 123 -4.53 -2.92 2.80
C GLY A 123 -3.07 -2.53 3.11
N GLY A 124 -2.50 -3.09 4.18
CA GLY A 124 -1.11 -2.86 4.56
C GLY A 124 -0.10 -3.34 3.51
N LEU A 125 -0.35 -4.49 2.89
CA LEU A 125 0.47 -5.03 1.80
C LEU A 125 0.44 -4.13 0.57
N THR A 126 -0.73 -3.59 0.23
CA THR A 126 -0.92 -2.66 -0.89
C THR A 126 -0.19 -1.34 -0.65
N TYR A 127 -0.39 -0.71 0.52
CA TYR A 127 0.36 0.48 0.91
C TYR A 127 1.88 0.23 0.84
N SER A 128 2.34 -0.89 1.40
CA SER A 128 3.76 -1.24 1.42
C SER A 128 4.32 -1.39 0.00
N ARG A 129 3.63 -2.13 -0.87
CA ARG A 129 4.04 -2.30 -2.27
C ARG A 129 4.13 -0.96 -3.01
N LEU A 130 3.17 -0.07 -2.78
CA LEU A 130 3.14 1.27 -3.39
C LEU A 130 4.06 2.29 -2.69
N GLY A 131 4.72 1.92 -1.59
CA GLY A 131 5.58 2.85 -0.84
C GLY A 131 4.80 4.03 -0.25
N MET A 132 3.53 3.83 0.08
CA MET A 132 2.63 4.83 0.64
C MET A 132 2.59 4.73 2.16
N GLU A 133 2.30 5.85 2.83
CA GLU A 133 2.09 5.88 4.28
C GLU A 133 0.82 5.11 4.65
N PHE A 134 0.86 4.41 5.79
CA PHE A 134 -0.32 3.78 6.38
C PHE A 134 -1.26 4.83 6.99
N LEU A 135 -2.36 5.11 6.29
CA LEU A 135 -3.41 6.06 6.69
C LEU A 135 -4.69 5.36 7.17
N SER A 136 -4.58 4.11 7.60
CA SER A 136 -5.70 3.27 8.04
C SER A 136 -5.37 2.59 9.35
N PRO A 137 -6.34 2.43 10.27
CA PRO A 137 -6.14 1.65 11.48
C PRO A 137 -6.09 0.13 11.21
N PHE A 138 -6.68 -0.35 10.10
CA PHE A 138 -6.70 -1.75 9.66
C PHE A 138 -5.37 -2.18 9.02
N ILE A 139 -4.30 -2.12 9.79
CA ILE A 139 -2.96 -2.48 9.36
C ILE A 139 -2.41 -3.46 10.37
N ASN A 140 -1.83 -4.57 9.89
CA ASN A 140 -1.28 -5.62 10.74
C ASN A 140 -2.35 -6.28 11.63
N MET A 141 -3.56 -6.46 11.06
CA MET A 141 -4.72 -7.09 11.69
C MET A 141 -5.63 -7.70 10.62
N TYR A 142 -6.58 -8.52 11.05
CA TYR A 142 -7.67 -9.05 10.23
C TYR A 142 -8.96 -8.99 11.02
N GLU A 143 -10.12 -8.99 10.36
CA GLU A 143 -11.40 -9.09 11.03
C GLU A 143 -12.30 -10.14 10.39
N SER A 144 -13.17 -10.73 11.22
CA SER A 144 -14.24 -11.56 10.69
C SER A 144 -15.15 -10.72 9.78
N VAL A 145 -15.69 -11.32 8.73
CA VAL A 145 -16.56 -10.59 7.81
C VAL A 145 -17.81 -10.03 8.50
N PRO A 146 -18.49 -10.76 9.43
CA PRO A 146 -19.60 -10.21 10.19
C PRO A 146 -19.23 -8.98 11.02
N ASP A 147 -18.10 -9.00 11.73
CA ASP A 147 -17.63 -7.87 12.54
C ASP A 147 -17.25 -6.68 11.66
N TYR A 148 -16.55 -6.95 10.56
CA TYR A 148 -16.15 -5.93 9.60
C TYR A 148 -17.35 -5.26 8.91
N LEU A 149 -18.38 -6.02 8.53
CA LEU A 149 -19.62 -5.46 7.99
C LEU A 149 -20.36 -4.60 9.02
N ARG A 150 -20.40 -5.01 10.30
CA ARG A 150 -20.93 -4.17 11.40
C ARG A 150 -20.13 -2.88 11.51
N PHE A 151 -18.80 -2.97 11.55
CA PHE A 151 -17.90 -1.83 11.56
C PHE A 151 -18.19 -0.87 10.40
N LEU A 152 -18.24 -1.38 9.16
CA LEU A 152 -18.41 -0.56 7.96
C LEU A 152 -19.76 0.17 7.91
N ARG A 153 -20.82 -0.36 8.53
CA ARG A 153 -22.13 0.32 8.61
C ARG A 153 -22.11 1.55 9.51
N ASN A 154 -21.19 1.63 10.47
CA ASN A 154 -21.12 2.75 11.41
C ASN A 154 -19.67 3.08 11.82
N SER A 155 -18.76 3.13 10.84
CA SER A 155 -17.31 3.20 11.09
C SER A 155 -16.89 4.41 11.91
N LYS A 156 -17.55 5.56 11.74
CA LYS A 156 -17.31 6.75 12.57
C LYS A 156 -17.63 6.53 14.05
N HIS A 157 -18.67 5.77 14.38
CA HIS A 157 -19.00 5.45 15.76
C HIS A 157 -17.93 4.56 16.37
N TYR A 158 -17.62 3.42 15.73
CA TYR A 158 -16.64 2.47 16.22
C TYR A 158 -15.25 3.06 16.40
N LEU A 159 -14.79 3.92 15.48
CA LEU A 159 -13.48 4.57 15.60
C LEU A 159 -13.40 5.63 16.71
N ASN A 160 -14.52 6.00 17.34
CA ASN A 160 -14.53 6.87 18.53
C ASN A 160 -14.55 6.07 19.85
N ILE A 161 -14.57 4.74 19.79
CA ILE A 161 -14.54 3.86 20.97
C ILE A 161 -13.10 3.43 21.20
N GLU A 162 -12.59 3.61 22.42
CA GLU A 162 -11.29 3.08 22.82
C GLU A 162 -11.39 1.54 22.90
N PRO A 163 -10.61 0.79 22.12
CA PRO A 163 -10.63 -0.66 22.22
C PRO A 163 -10.23 -1.15 23.60
N THR A 164 -10.89 -2.19 24.10
CA THR A 164 -10.52 -2.86 25.35
C THR A 164 -10.00 -4.27 25.06
N LEU A 165 -8.88 -4.65 25.67
CA LEU A 165 -8.37 -6.02 25.57
C LEU A 165 -9.43 -7.01 26.06
N GLU A 166 -9.76 -7.99 25.22
CA GLU A 166 -10.69 -9.05 25.57
C GLU A 166 -9.96 -10.34 25.92
N ARG A 167 -9.04 -10.78 25.06
CA ARG A 167 -8.30 -12.04 25.22
C ARG A 167 -7.04 -12.07 24.37
N TYR A 168 -6.19 -13.06 24.62
CA TYR A 168 -5.15 -13.47 23.68
C TYR A 168 -5.60 -14.74 22.95
N VAL A 169 -5.26 -14.86 21.67
CA VAL A 169 -5.57 -16.02 20.82
C VAL A 169 -4.28 -16.53 20.19
N TYR A 170 -4.10 -17.85 20.16
CA TYR A 170 -2.97 -18.49 19.49
C TYR A 170 -3.23 -18.63 17.98
N ASP A 171 -2.35 -18.06 17.15
CA ASP A 171 -2.34 -18.25 15.71
C ASP A 171 -1.41 -19.41 15.34
N SER A 172 -1.96 -20.44 14.70
CA SER A 172 -1.20 -21.65 14.33
C SER A 172 -0.24 -21.43 13.16
N VAL A 173 -0.51 -20.45 12.30
CA VAL A 173 0.33 -20.08 11.15
C VAL A 173 1.53 -19.26 11.62
N LEU A 174 1.29 -18.25 12.46
CA LEU A 174 2.33 -17.39 13.03
C LEU A 174 3.04 -18.04 14.23
N LYS A 175 2.49 -19.14 14.76
CA LYS A 175 3.02 -19.89 15.92
C LYS A 175 3.23 -19.01 17.16
N ARG A 176 2.27 -18.14 17.45
CA ARG A 176 2.31 -17.23 18.60
C ARG A 176 0.93 -16.77 19.02
N GLU A 177 0.84 -16.24 20.23
CA GLU A 177 -0.35 -15.52 20.69
C GLU A 177 -0.36 -14.07 20.21
N TYR A 178 -1.56 -13.53 20.04
CA TYR A 178 -1.80 -12.13 19.71
C TYR A 178 -3.03 -11.59 20.47
N PRO A 179 -3.12 -10.27 20.71
CA PRO A 179 -4.24 -9.69 21.42
C PRO A 179 -5.47 -9.53 20.52
N VAL A 180 -6.64 -9.90 21.05
CA VAL A 180 -7.96 -9.57 20.51
C VAL A 180 -8.57 -8.50 21.41
N ALA A 181 -8.97 -7.39 20.83
CA ALA A 181 -9.68 -6.33 21.53
C ALA A 181 -11.14 -6.26 21.08
N ARG A 182 -11.93 -5.46 21.79
CA ARG A 182 -13.32 -5.22 21.48
C ARG A 182 -13.62 -3.73 21.44
N ILE A 183 -14.45 -3.32 20.49
CA ILE A 183 -15.04 -2.00 20.35
C ILE A 183 -16.55 -2.17 20.20
N ASP A 184 -17.28 -1.98 21.31
CA ASP A 184 -18.70 -2.32 21.43
C ASP A 184 -18.98 -3.81 21.11
N ASP A 185 -19.66 -4.11 20.01
CA ASP A 185 -20.02 -5.45 19.56
C ASP A 185 -19.11 -5.99 18.45
N VAL A 186 -17.99 -5.31 18.15
CA VAL A 186 -17.00 -5.69 17.13
C VAL A 186 -15.69 -6.13 17.79
N GLU A 187 -15.19 -7.30 17.41
CA GLU A 187 -13.85 -7.75 17.78
C GLU A 187 -12.79 -7.21 16.81
N LEU A 188 -11.56 -7.02 17.32
CA LEU A 188 -10.39 -6.56 16.57
C LEU A 188 -9.23 -7.54 16.76
N HIS A 189 -8.82 -8.25 15.71
CA HIS A 189 -7.74 -9.25 15.79
C HIS A 189 -6.37 -8.70 15.35
N PHE A 190 -5.56 -8.29 16.32
CA PHE A 190 -4.22 -7.72 16.11
C PHE A 190 -3.13 -8.80 15.91
N ASN A 191 -3.32 -9.71 14.94
CA ASN A 191 -2.47 -10.90 14.74
C ASN A 191 -0.98 -10.60 14.50
N HIS A 192 -0.64 -9.39 14.05
CA HIS A 192 0.74 -8.99 13.85
C HIS A 192 1.43 -8.37 15.08
N TYR A 193 0.73 -8.21 16.20
CA TYR A 193 1.23 -7.58 17.43
C TYR A 193 1.46 -8.59 18.57
N PHE A 194 2.50 -8.35 19.38
CA PHE A 194 2.80 -9.21 20.53
C PHE A 194 2.09 -8.77 21.81
N SER A 195 1.76 -7.48 21.93
CA SER A 195 1.11 -6.91 23.12
C SER A 195 -0.02 -5.98 22.73
N PHE A 196 -1.04 -5.94 23.58
CA PHE A 196 -2.17 -5.04 23.42
C PHE A 196 -1.72 -3.57 23.42
N ASP A 197 -0.77 -3.19 24.27
CA ASP A 197 -0.25 -1.83 24.35
C ASP A 197 0.41 -1.39 23.03
N GLU A 198 1.17 -2.26 22.37
CA GLU A 198 1.74 -1.95 21.05
C GLU A 198 0.63 -1.77 20.00
N ALA A 199 -0.35 -2.68 20.00
CA ALA A 199 -1.47 -2.68 19.07
C ALA A 199 -2.30 -1.39 19.20
N ILE A 200 -2.69 -1.03 20.43
CA ILE A 200 -3.55 0.13 20.70
C ILE A 200 -2.87 1.46 20.39
N ASN A 201 -1.56 1.57 20.69
CA ASN A 201 -0.78 2.75 20.35
C ASN A 201 -0.72 2.96 18.82
N LYS A 202 -0.55 1.88 18.04
CA LYS A 202 -0.57 1.95 16.57
C LYS A 202 -1.98 2.20 16.04
N TRP A 203 -3.00 1.56 16.60
CA TRP A 203 -4.40 1.76 16.25
C TRP A 203 -4.78 3.24 16.43
N ASN A 204 -4.65 3.79 17.63
CA ASN A 204 -5.02 5.19 17.95
C ASN A 204 -4.25 6.20 17.09
N SER A 205 -2.95 5.99 16.90
CA SER A 205 -2.15 6.84 16.00
C SER A 205 -2.67 6.83 14.57
N ARG A 206 -3.14 5.69 14.05
CA ARG A 206 -3.66 5.56 12.68
C ARG A 206 -5.11 5.99 12.54
N VAL A 207 -5.94 5.82 13.56
CA VAL A 207 -7.31 6.37 13.61
C VAL A 207 -7.28 7.88 13.38
N SER A 208 -6.32 8.59 13.99
CA SER A 208 -6.15 10.04 13.81
C SER A 208 -5.80 10.46 12.38
N LYS A 209 -5.35 9.53 11.52
CA LYS A 209 -4.94 9.77 10.13
C LYS A 209 -6.02 9.43 9.11
N VAL A 210 -7.16 8.88 9.52
CA VAL A 210 -8.24 8.47 8.61
C VAL A 210 -8.75 9.67 7.81
N ASN A 211 -8.66 9.56 6.48
CA ASN A 211 -9.19 10.54 5.56
C ASN A 211 -10.58 10.12 5.08
N TRP A 212 -11.62 10.60 5.76
CA TRP A 212 -13.02 10.30 5.43
C TRP A 212 -13.47 10.78 4.04
N ASN A 213 -12.77 11.75 3.45
CA ASN A 213 -13.08 12.28 2.13
C ASN A 213 -12.48 11.42 0.99
N ASN A 214 -11.59 10.49 1.33
CA ASN A 214 -10.94 9.63 0.35
C ASN A 214 -10.71 8.24 0.95
N LEU A 215 -11.79 7.46 0.96
CA LEU A 215 -11.81 6.08 1.46
C LEU A 215 -11.89 5.09 0.30
N PHE A 216 -11.10 4.04 0.40
CA PHE A 216 -11.26 2.83 -0.40
C PHE A 216 -11.55 1.66 0.53
N VAL A 217 -12.70 1.02 0.35
CA VAL A 217 -13.10 -0.12 1.17
C VAL A 217 -12.88 -1.41 0.41
N MET A 218 -12.02 -2.26 0.95
CA MET A 218 -11.78 -3.60 0.46
C MET A 218 -12.38 -4.63 1.41
N MET A 219 -13.04 -5.64 0.87
CA MET A 219 -13.39 -6.87 1.58
C MET A 219 -12.98 -8.09 0.75
N TYR A 220 -12.80 -9.23 1.39
CA TYR A 220 -12.90 -10.51 0.68
C TYR A 220 -13.82 -11.44 1.46
N THR A 221 -14.55 -12.28 0.74
CA THR A 221 -15.36 -13.36 1.31
C THR A 221 -15.50 -14.49 0.32
N GLU A 222 -15.79 -15.69 0.84
CA GLU A 222 -16.17 -16.87 0.06
C GLU A 222 -17.69 -17.11 0.12
N ASP A 223 -18.43 -16.28 0.87
CA ASP A 223 -19.86 -16.37 1.12
C ASP A 223 -20.67 -15.33 0.32
N TYR A 224 -21.76 -15.78 -0.30
CA TYR A 224 -22.61 -14.92 -1.14
C TYR A 224 -23.46 -13.94 -0.34
N GLU A 225 -23.94 -14.31 0.84
CA GLU A 225 -24.78 -13.44 1.67
C GLU A 225 -23.95 -12.30 2.27
N GLU A 226 -22.73 -12.59 2.70
CA GLU A 226 -21.76 -11.59 3.12
C GLU A 226 -21.39 -10.62 1.98
N ALA A 227 -21.15 -11.14 0.77
CA ALA A 227 -20.89 -10.32 -0.41
C ALA A 227 -22.11 -9.44 -0.75
N SER A 228 -23.33 -9.97 -0.63
CA SER A 228 -24.56 -9.20 -0.82
C SER A 228 -24.68 -8.04 0.17
N GLN A 229 -24.38 -8.27 1.45
CA GLN A 229 -24.39 -7.20 2.45
C GLN A 229 -23.36 -6.09 2.14
N PHE A 230 -22.23 -6.45 1.53
CA PHE A 230 -21.21 -5.48 1.12
C PHE A 230 -21.65 -4.62 -0.05
N ILE A 231 -22.42 -5.16 -1.01
CA ILE A 231 -22.98 -4.43 -2.14
C ILE A 231 -23.85 -3.26 -1.68
N ASP A 232 -24.56 -3.40 -0.57
CA ASP A 232 -25.46 -2.35 -0.04
C ASP A 232 -24.74 -1.22 0.71
N LEU A 233 -23.44 -1.36 1.01
CA LEU A 233 -22.72 -0.35 1.78
C LEU A 233 -22.51 0.95 0.98
N PRO A 234 -22.70 2.15 1.58
CA PRO A 234 -22.70 3.43 0.86
C PRO A 234 -21.29 4.02 0.64
N TYR A 235 -20.30 3.19 0.28
CA TYR A 235 -18.95 3.66 -0.07
C TYR A 235 -18.82 3.81 -1.58
N ALA A 236 -18.41 5.00 -2.03
CA ALA A 236 -18.25 5.29 -3.46
C ALA A 236 -17.14 4.46 -4.12
N SER A 237 -16.04 4.23 -3.39
CA SER A 237 -14.91 3.43 -3.85
C SER A 237 -14.79 2.20 -2.97
N LYS A 238 -15.24 1.06 -3.49
CA LYS A 238 -15.20 -0.21 -2.78
C LYS A 238 -15.04 -1.40 -3.72
N VAL A 239 -14.41 -2.46 -3.24
CA VAL A 239 -14.28 -3.73 -3.95
C VAL A 239 -14.36 -4.89 -2.96
N CYS A 240 -15.03 -5.96 -3.35
CA CYS A 240 -15.00 -7.22 -2.62
C CYS A 240 -14.48 -8.34 -3.53
N PHE A 241 -13.40 -9.00 -3.11
CA PHE A 241 -12.87 -10.16 -3.83
C PHE A 241 -13.66 -11.41 -3.45
N VAL A 242 -14.11 -12.16 -4.47
CA VAL A 242 -14.93 -13.36 -4.30
C VAL A 242 -14.43 -14.49 -5.23
N PRO A 243 -14.56 -15.78 -4.87
CA PRO A 243 -14.11 -16.89 -5.71
C PRO A 243 -15.15 -17.30 -6.79
N PHE A 244 -16.32 -16.68 -6.78
CA PHE A 244 -17.45 -17.00 -7.64
C PHE A 244 -17.73 -15.94 -8.71
N GLU A 245 -18.41 -16.35 -9.79
CA GLU A 245 -18.81 -15.43 -10.86
C GLU A 245 -19.84 -14.43 -10.38
N THR A 246 -19.74 -13.21 -10.89
CA THR A 246 -20.65 -12.13 -10.56
C THR A 246 -20.61 -11.04 -11.63
N SER A 247 -21.73 -10.35 -11.81
CA SER A 247 -21.84 -9.15 -12.64
C SER A 247 -21.89 -7.86 -11.82
N GLU A 248 -21.84 -7.96 -10.49
CA GLU A 248 -21.95 -6.83 -9.58
C GLU A 248 -20.67 -5.97 -9.62
N PRO A 249 -20.74 -4.66 -9.93
CA PRO A 249 -19.56 -3.83 -10.13
C PRO A 249 -18.63 -3.73 -8.91
N SER A 250 -19.17 -3.86 -7.70
CA SER A 250 -18.38 -3.83 -6.46
C SER A 250 -17.79 -5.18 -6.08
N LEU A 251 -18.07 -6.25 -6.82
CA LEU A 251 -17.50 -7.57 -6.60
C LEU A 251 -16.51 -7.90 -7.74
N LEU A 252 -15.33 -8.37 -7.38
CA LEU A 252 -14.33 -8.84 -8.34
C LEU A 252 -14.14 -10.36 -8.18
N SER A 253 -14.59 -11.11 -9.18
CA SER A 253 -14.40 -12.57 -9.27
C SER A 253 -12.91 -12.88 -9.43
N ILE A 254 -12.31 -13.54 -8.44
CA ILE A 254 -10.93 -14.03 -8.49
C ILE A 254 -10.98 -15.54 -8.72
N SER A 255 -10.96 -15.93 -10.00
CA SER A 255 -11.13 -17.33 -10.41
C SER A 255 -9.93 -18.25 -10.15
N TYR A 256 -8.89 -17.76 -9.45
CA TYR A 256 -7.67 -18.55 -9.19
C TYR A 256 -7.96 -19.81 -8.38
N SER A 257 -8.91 -19.77 -7.45
CA SER A 257 -9.32 -20.95 -6.68
C SER A 257 -9.89 -22.08 -7.54
N ARG A 258 -10.27 -21.80 -8.80
CA ARG A 258 -10.77 -22.79 -9.76
C ARG A 258 -9.68 -23.42 -10.62
N ILE A 259 -8.46 -22.92 -10.54
CA ILE A 259 -7.30 -23.51 -11.21
C ILE A 259 -6.78 -24.65 -10.33
N ASP A 260 -6.60 -25.85 -10.88
CA ASP A 260 -6.27 -27.07 -10.12
C ASP A 260 -5.07 -26.88 -9.19
N GLU A 261 -4.01 -26.22 -9.66
CA GLU A 261 -2.79 -25.94 -8.88
C GLU A 261 -3.03 -24.98 -7.71
N MET A 262 -4.06 -24.14 -7.80
CA MET A 262 -4.40 -23.11 -6.82
C MET A 262 -5.58 -23.49 -5.93
N SER A 263 -6.32 -24.55 -6.26
CA SER A 263 -7.48 -25.06 -5.51
C SER A 263 -7.19 -25.38 -4.03
N LYS A 264 -5.93 -25.69 -3.70
CA LYS A 264 -5.49 -26.01 -2.33
C LYS A 264 -4.99 -24.79 -1.54
N VAL A 265 -4.86 -23.64 -2.19
CA VAL A 265 -4.39 -22.42 -1.54
C VAL A 265 -5.60 -21.69 -0.96
N PRO A 266 -5.61 -21.40 0.36
CA PRO A 266 -6.72 -20.67 0.97
C PRO A 266 -6.94 -19.32 0.29
N PHE A 267 -8.20 -18.93 0.11
CA PHE A 267 -8.55 -17.73 -0.66
C PHE A 267 -7.93 -16.45 -0.07
N TRP A 268 -7.87 -16.33 1.26
CA TRP A 268 -7.19 -15.22 1.94
C TRP A 268 -5.71 -15.08 1.54
N ALA A 269 -5.02 -16.20 1.28
CA ALA A 269 -3.62 -16.21 0.88
C ALA A 269 -3.47 -15.75 -0.58
N ILE A 270 -4.43 -16.12 -1.44
CA ILE A 270 -4.53 -15.59 -2.81
C ILE A 270 -4.72 -14.07 -2.78
N VAL A 271 -5.67 -13.57 -1.98
CA VAL A 271 -5.94 -12.13 -1.83
C VAL A 271 -4.69 -11.37 -1.35
N ASN A 272 -4.00 -11.86 -0.32
CA ASN A 272 -2.75 -11.25 0.13
C ASN A 272 -1.64 -11.32 -0.93
N GLY A 273 -1.55 -12.42 -1.68
CA GLY A 273 -0.62 -12.56 -2.81
C GLY A 273 -0.89 -11.57 -3.94
N LEU A 274 -2.15 -11.21 -4.20
CA LEU A 274 -2.53 -10.17 -5.16
C LEU A 274 -2.00 -8.80 -4.73
N ALA A 275 -2.17 -8.44 -3.46
CA ALA A 275 -1.64 -7.19 -2.90
C ALA A 275 -0.12 -7.09 -3.06
N GLN A 276 0.60 -8.17 -2.72
CA GLN A 276 2.06 -8.25 -2.84
C GLN A 276 2.54 -8.31 -4.30
N GLY A 277 1.64 -8.63 -5.24
CA GLY A 277 1.98 -8.84 -6.63
C GLY A 277 2.61 -10.20 -6.89
N ALA A 278 2.42 -11.21 -6.03
CA ALA A 278 2.69 -12.60 -6.39
C ALA A 278 1.75 -13.06 -7.53
N TYR A 279 0.53 -12.51 -7.55
CA TYR A 279 -0.53 -12.78 -8.50
C TYR A 279 -0.88 -11.51 -9.28
N LYS A 280 -1.30 -11.63 -10.55
CA LYS A 280 -1.40 -10.49 -11.50
C LYS A 280 -2.82 -10.17 -11.97
N TYR A 281 -3.83 -10.33 -11.11
CA TYR A 281 -5.23 -10.19 -11.50
C TYR A 281 -5.65 -8.76 -11.87
N TYR A 282 -5.07 -7.76 -11.21
CA TYR A 282 -5.36 -6.34 -11.44
C TYR A 282 -4.09 -5.49 -11.32
N ASN A 283 -4.11 -4.30 -11.92
CA ASN A 283 -3.15 -3.24 -11.60
C ASN A 283 -3.60 -2.52 -10.33
N ALA A 284 -2.76 -2.50 -9.29
CA ALA A 284 -3.13 -1.92 -8.00
C ALA A 284 -3.40 -0.40 -8.07
N LEU A 285 -2.72 0.33 -8.96
CA LEU A 285 -2.96 1.76 -9.13
C LEU A 285 -4.32 2.03 -9.78
N ASP A 286 -4.65 1.26 -10.83
CA ASP A 286 -5.94 1.39 -11.50
C ASP A 286 -7.09 0.98 -10.57
N LEU A 287 -6.94 -0.14 -9.83
CA LEU A 287 -7.95 -0.62 -8.90
C LEU A 287 -8.30 0.43 -7.84
N LEU A 288 -7.28 1.03 -7.20
CA LEU A 288 -7.49 2.05 -6.17
C LEU A 288 -8.10 3.35 -6.72
N GLN A 289 -8.11 3.54 -8.03
CA GLN A 289 -8.76 4.65 -8.74
C GLN A 289 -10.13 4.25 -9.32
N GLY A 290 -10.64 3.05 -9.01
CA GLY A 290 -11.93 2.56 -9.48
C GLY A 290 -11.93 1.98 -10.88
N ASN A 291 -10.75 1.72 -11.47
CA ASN A 291 -10.61 1.11 -12.79
C ASN A 291 -10.16 -0.35 -12.66
N LEU A 292 -10.77 -1.25 -13.44
CA LEU A 292 -10.31 -2.63 -13.55
C LEU A 292 -9.63 -2.81 -14.90
N ASN A 293 -8.34 -3.16 -14.87
CA ASN A 293 -7.57 -3.55 -16.06
C ASN A 293 -7.09 -5.00 -15.92
N HIS A 294 -7.57 -5.87 -16.81
CA HIS A 294 -7.20 -7.29 -16.90
C HIS A 294 -6.30 -7.61 -18.11
N GLU A 295 -5.86 -6.62 -18.87
CA GLU A 295 -5.06 -6.81 -20.11
C GLU A 295 -3.77 -7.61 -19.89
N ARG A 296 -3.30 -7.71 -18.65
CA ARG A 296 -2.06 -8.39 -18.29
C ARG A 296 -2.17 -9.91 -18.13
N ILE A 297 -3.39 -10.46 -18.08
CA ILE A 297 -3.59 -11.88 -17.82
C ILE A 297 -4.57 -12.52 -18.80
N GLU A 298 -4.19 -13.71 -19.25
CA GLU A 298 -5.10 -14.69 -19.84
C GLU A 298 -5.06 -15.92 -18.93
N LEU A 299 -6.22 -16.34 -18.42
CA LEU A 299 -6.32 -17.53 -17.58
C LEU A 299 -6.57 -18.76 -18.43
N ARG A 300 -5.85 -19.83 -18.12
CA ARG A 300 -6.06 -21.14 -18.72
C ARG A 300 -7.19 -21.82 -17.92
N TYR A 301 -8.36 -21.92 -18.56
CA TYR A 301 -9.49 -22.70 -18.06
C TYR A 301 -9.44 -24.13 -18.61
#